data_AF-A0A7J2JPL6-F1
#
_entry.id   AF-A0A7J2JPL6-F1
#
_cell.length_a   1.000
_cell.length_b   1.000
_cell.length_c   1.000
_cell.angle_alpha   90.00
_cell.angle_beta   90.00
_cell.angle_gamma   90.00
#
_symmetry.space_group_name_H-M   'P 1'
#
loop_
_entity.id
_entity.type
_entity.pdbx_description
1 polymer ?
#
loop_
_entity_poly.entity_id
_entity_poly.type
_entity_poly.pdbx_seq_one_letter_code
_entity_poly.pdbx_strand_id
1 'polypeptide(L)'
;MEELMRVRELLDDAERTRKNGDVKEFLNFVKESMVSSFKACLSKLGVSADYDNTLKLYLTTPYMYRPSVGEPELEEFEFRYGLITSNEVGAIDVDERFLDASLELAERIYFWAESLTKKL
;
A
#
# COMPACT_ATOMS: atom_id res chain seq x y z
N MET A 1 7.85 11.25 -11.72
CA MET A 1 7.41 12.39 -10.88
C MET A 1 5.89 12.45 -10.86
N GLU A 2 5.22 12.39 -12.02
CA GLU A 2 3.76 12.27 -12.13
C GLU A 2 3.19 11.03 -11.39
N GLU A 3 3.87 9.88 -11.45
CA GLU A 3 3.39 8.66 -10.77
C GLU A 3 3.28 8.79 -9.25
N LEU A 4 4.24 9.46 -8.59
CA LEU A 4 4.20 9.64 -7.13
C LEU A 4 3.25 10.75 -6.70
N MET A 5 2.97 11.73 -7.57
CA MET A 5 1.88 12.69 -7.31
C MET A 5 0.55 11.97 -7.23
N ARG A 6 0.29 11.02 -8.15
CA ARG A 6 -0.90 10.17 -8.09
C ARG A 6 -0.95 9.31 -6.82
N VAL A 7 0.18 8.80 -6.35
CA VAL A 7 0.21 8.07 -5.06
C VAL A 7 -0.22 8.98 -3.91
N ARG A 8 0.22 10.24 -3.91
CA ARG A 8 -0.18 11.20 -2.88
C ARG A 8 -1.69 11.48 -2.92
N GLU A 9 -2.25 11.65 -4.11
CA GLU A 9 -3.69 11.82 -4.30
C GLU A 9 -4.48 10.62 -3.75
N LEU A 10 -4.01 9.38 -3.98
CA LEU A 10 -4.63 8.17 -3.44
C LEU A 10 -4.64 8.14 -1.91
N LEU A 11 -3.57 8.60 -1.25
CA LEU A 11 -3.53 8.70 0.22
C LEU A 11 -4.52 9.75 0.74
N ASP A 12 -4.58 10.91 0.07
CA ASP A 12 -5.52 11.98 0.43
C ASP A 12 -7.00 11.56 0.16
N ASP A 13 -7.25 10.72 -0.86
CA ASP A 13 -8.55 10.09 -1.11
C ASP A 13 -8.90 9.07 -0.02
N ALA A 14 -7.94 8.23 0.38
CA ALA A 14 -8.14 7.27 1.48
C ALA A 14 -8.59 7.99 2.76
N GLU A 15 -7.89 9.02 3.19
CA GLU A 15 -8.27 9.78 4.39
C GLU A 15 -9.67 10.40 4.31
N ARG A 16 -10.07 10.89 3.13
CA ARG A 16 -11.42 11.42 2.91
C ARG A 16 -12.48 10.32 2.98
N THR A 17 -12.24 9.19 2.32
CA THR A 17 -13.16 8.05 2.32
C THR A 17 -13.31 7.43 3.71
N ARG A 18 -12.23 7.40 4.51
CA ARG A 18 -12.29 6.96 5.91
C ARG A 18 -13.29 7.79 6.73
N LYS A 19 -13.30 9.12 6.55
CA LYS A 19 -14.25 10.03 7.23
C LYS A 19 -15.71 9.77 6.83
N ASN A 20 -15.94 9.20 5.65
CA ASN A 20 -17.27 8.84 5.16
C ASN A 20 -17.71 7.44 5.63
N GLY A 21 -16.84 6.69 6.31
CA GLY A 21 -17.13 5.36 6.83
C GLY A 21 -17.10 4.23 5.79
N ASP A 22 -16.66 4.49 4.56
CA ASP A 22 -16.50 3.43 3.56
C ASP A 22 -15.14 2.73 3.73
N VAL A 23 -15.12 1.72 4.60
CA VAL A 23 -13.92 0.95 4.92
C VAL A 23 -13.36 0.23 3.69
N LYS A 24 -14.22 -0.28 2.81
CA LYS A 24 -13.78 -1.08 1.65
C LYS A 24 -13.05 -0.20 0.66
N GLU A 25 -13.63 0.95 0.34
CA GLU A 25 -13.03 1.91 -0.58
C GLU A 25 -11.76 2.54 0.03
N PHE A 26 -11.76 2.84 1.32
CA PHE A 26 -10.55 3.26 2.05
C PHE A 26 -9.39 2.27 1.85
N LEU A 27 -9.63 0.97 2.09
CA LEU A 27 -8.61 -0.06 1.96
C LEU A 27 -8.14 -0.25 0.52
N ASN A 28 -9.01 -0.01 -0.47
CA ASN A 28 -8.63 -0.05 -1.88
C ASN A 28 -7.63 1.08 -2.22
N PHE A 29 -7.89 2.31 -1.78
CA PHE A 29 -6.95 3.42 -1.98
C PHE A 29 -5.61 3.18 -1.27
N VAL A 30 -5.66 2.65 -0.04
CA VAL A 30 -4.46 2.25 0.71
C VAL A 30 -3.66 1.19 -0.05
N LYS A 31 -4.31 0.14 -0.58
CA LYS A 31 -3.62 -0.88 -1.37
C LYS A 31 -3.04 -0.32 -2.68
N GLU A 32 -3.82 0.47 -3.41
CA GLU A 32 -3.39 1.03 -4.70
C GLU A 32 -2.18 1.96 -4.51
N SER A 33 -2.15 2.75 -3.43
CA SER A 33 -1.02 3.63 -3.11
C SER A 33 0.27 2.83 -2.82
N MET A 34 0.17 1.74 -2.05
CA MET A 34 1.31 0.84 -1.80
C MET A 34 1.81 0.17 -3.08
N VAL A 35 0.91 -0.43 -3.86
CA VAL A 35 1.24 -1.13 -5.12
C VAL A 35 1.92 -0.16 -6.10
N SER A 36 1.35 1.03 -6.27
CA SER A 36 1.89 2.05 -7.16
C SER A 36 3.27 2.53 -6.71
N SER A 37 3.48 2.71 -5.40
CA SER A 37 4.78 3.06 -4.84
C SER A 37 5.85 2.01 -5.12
N PHE A 38 5.54 0.72 -4.88
CA PHE A 38 6.45 -0.37 -5.20
C PHE A 38 6.75 -0.45 -6.70
N LYS A 39 5.73 -0.38 -7.56
CA LYS A 39 5.90 -0.45 -9.01
C LYS A 39 6.76 0.70 -9.54
N ALA A 40 6.55 1.92 -9.05
CA ALA A 40 7.38 3.08 -9.42
C ALA A 40 8.86 2.86 -9.08
N CYS A 41 9.15 2.32 -7.89
CA CYS A 41 10.52 1.97 -7.48
C CYS A 41 11.12 0.85 -8.30
N LEU A 42 10.39 -0.26 -8.48
CA LEU A 42 10.87 -1.42 -9.23
C LEU A 42 11.15 -1.04 -10.69
N SER A 43 10.27 -0.25 -11.31
CA SER A 43 10.49 0.33 -12.65
C SER A 43 11.78 1.14 -12.71
N LYS A 44 12.02 2.03 -11.74
CA LYS A 44 13.25 2.83 -11.65
C LYS A 44 14.50 1.97 -11.46
N LEU A 45 14.39 0.82 -10.80
CA LEU A 45 15.45 -0.17 -10.62
C LEU A 45 15.62 -1.11 -11.83
N GLY A 46 14.81 -0.97 -12.88
CA GLY A 46 14.82 -1.84 -14.06
C GLY A 46 14.24 -3.23 -13.82
N VAL A 47 13.39 -3.38 -12.81
CA VAL A 47 12.74 -4.64 -12.42
C VAL A 47 11.27 -4.60 -12.86
N SER A 48 10.86 -5.59 -13.66
CA SER A 48 9.45 -5.74 -14.04
C SER A 48 8.63 -6.23 -12.85
N ALA A 49 7.43 -5.67 -12.69
CA ALA A 49 6.57 -5.94 -11.54
C ALA A 49 5.09 -6.04 -11.98
N ASP A 50 4.64 -7.26 -12.26
CA ASP A 50 3.30 -7.55 -12.78
C ASP A 50 2.30 -7.95 -11.68
N TYR A 51 2.70 -7.83 -10.41
CA TYR A 51 1.88 -8.22 -9.26
C TYR A 51 1.13 -7.03 -8.66
N ASP A 52 -0.09 -7.28 -8.17
CA ASP A 52 -0.87 -6.31 -7.38
C ASP A 52 -0.91 -6.66 -5.88
N ASN A 53 -0.13 -7.66 -5.48
CA ASN A 53 0.02 -8.05 -4.08
C ASN A 53 1.27 -7.37 -3.49
N THR A 54 1.10 -6.63 -2.41
CA THR A 54 2.13 -5.79 -1.79
C THR A 54 3.29 -6.61 -1.23
N LEU A 55 3.00 -7.78 -0.63
CA LEU A 55 4.03 -8.70 -0.15
C LEU A 55 4.90 -9.23 -1.30
N LYS A 56 4.31 -9.65 -2.42
CA LYS A 56 5.08 -10.10 -3.60
C LYS A 56 5.95 -8.99 -4.17
N LEU A 57 5.43 -7.77 -4.24
CA LEU A 57 6.19 -6.60 -4.69
C LEU A 57 7.37 -6.28 -3.75
N TYR A 58 7.15 -6.35 -2.44
CA TYR A 58 8.21 -6.20 -1.44
C TYR A 58 9.30 -7.27 -1.61
N LEU A 59 8.92 -8.54 -1.75
CA LEU A 59 9.88 -9.65 -1.93
C LEU A 59 10.68 -9.53 -3.23
N THR A 60 10.06 -8.98 -4.28
CA THR A 60 10.69 -8.69 -5.58
C THR A 60 11.68 -7.53 -5.49
N THR A 61 11.51 -6.62 -4.53
CA THR A 61 12.42 -5.50 -4.30
C THR A 61 13.78 -6.01 -3.83
N PRO A 62 14.90 -5.66 -4.51
CA PRO A 62 16.22 -6.13 -4.11
C PRO A 62 16.52 -5.73 -2.67
N TYR A 63 17.10 -6.65 -1.90
CA TYR A 63 17.24 -6.54 -0.44
C TYR A 63 17.81 -5.19 0.04
N MET A 64 18.84 -4.68 -0.63
CA MET A 64 19.50 -3.41 -0.30
C MET A 64 18.63 -2.15 -0.51
N TYR A 65 17.51 -2.29 -1.22
CA TYR A 65 16.58 -1.20 -1.53
C TYR A 65 15.21 -1.38 -0.86
N ARG A 66 15.00 -2.43 -0.06
CA ARG A 66 13.68 -2.67 0.55
C ARG A 66 13.28 -1.53 1.50
N PRO A 67 11.98 -1.16 1.56
CA PRO A 67 11.50 -0.22 2.55
C PRO A 67 11.69 -0.76 3.96
N SER A 68 11.79 0.13 4.94
CA SER A 68 11.82 -0.21 6.37
C SER A 68 10.43 -0.62 6.88
N VAL A 69 9.85 -1.65 6.28
CA VAL A 69 8.57 -2.29 6.65
C VAL A 69 8.79 -3.80 6.73
N GLY A 70 8.09 -4.46 7.66
CA GLY A 70 8.22 -5.90 7.87
C GLY A 70 7.38 -6.73 6.90
N GLU A 71 7.89 -7.91 6.52
CA GLU A 71 7.08 -8.95 5.85
C GLU A 71 5.80 -9.29 6.64
N PRO A 72 5.83 -9.43 7.99
CA PRO A 72 4.61 -9.70 8.76
C PRO A 72 3.54 -8.60 8.65
N GLU A 73 3.93 -7.33 8.55
CA GLU A 73 2.99 -6.20 8.41
C GLU A 73 2.24 -6.30 7.07
N LEU A 74 2.95 -6.65 6.00
CA LEU A 74 2.39 -6.83 4.66
C LEU A 74 1.53 -8.10 4.55
N GLU A 75 1.95 -9.18 5.19
CA GLU A 75 1.17 -10.43 5.29
C GLU A 75 -0.17 -10.18 6.00
N GLU A 76 -0.14 -9.52 7.16
CA GLU A 76 -1.35 -9.19 7.91
C GLU A 76 -2.27 -8.28 7.09
N PHE A 77 -1.71 -7.24 6.46
CA PHE A 77 -2.48 -6.35 5.59
C PHE A 77 -3.17 -7.11 4.46
N GLU A 78 -2.46 -7.91 3.67
CA GLU A 78 -3.03 -8.63 2.53
C GLU A 78 -4.10 -9.64 2.95
N PHE A 79 -3.88 -10.34 4.06
CA PHE A 79 -4.86 -11.26 4.61
C PHE A 79 -6.16 -10.56 5.01
N ARG A 80 -6.06 -9.50 5.82
CA ARG A 80 -7.23 -8.75 6.30
C ARG A 80 -7.92 -7.97 5.20
N TYR A 81 -7.16 -7.38 4.27
CA TYR A 81 -7.68 -6.77 3.05
C TYR A 81 -8.53 -7.77 2.26
N GLY A 82 -8.03 -8.98 2.02
CA GLY A 82 -8.76 -10.02 1.29
C GLY A 82 -10.05 -10.42 1.99
N LEU A 83 -10.03 -10.58 3.31
CA LEU A 83 -11.23 -10.90 4.10
C LEU A 83 -12.29 -9.79 4.02
N ILE A 84 -11.89 -8.53 4.17
CA ILE A 84 -12.82 -7.39 4.18
C ILE A 84 -13.40 -7.13 2.78
N THR A 85 -12.61 -7.30 1.72
CA THR A 85 -13.02 -6.96 0.35
C THR A 85 -13.78 -8.07 -0.38
N SER A 86 -13.65 -9.33 0.06
CA SER A 86 -14.21 -10.51 -0.62
C SER A 86 -15.73 -10.67 -0.52
N ASN A 87 -16.46 -9.82 0.24
CA ASN A 87 -17.93 -9.90 0.42
C ASN A 87 -18.48 -11.25 0.95
N GLU A 88 -17.64 -12.28 1.15
CA GLU A 88 -18.07 -13.62 1.59
C GLU A 88 -18.31 -13.72 3.10
N VAL A 89 -17.78 -12.76 3.86
CA VAL A 89 -17.95 -12.67 5.31
C VAL A 89 -18.80 -11.43 5.59
N GLY A 90 -20.03 -11.63 6.08
CA GLY A 90 -20.88 -10.53 6.52
C GLY A 90 -20.14 -9.61 7.51
N ALA A 91 -20.50 -8.32 7.51
CA ALA A 91 -19.89 -7.21 8.28
C ALA A 91 -18.81 -7.65 9.28
N ILE A 92 -17.58 -7.82 8.79
CA ILE A 92 -16.42 -7.98 9.67
C ILE A 92 -16.29 -6.66 10.42
N ASP A 93 -16.31 -6.71 11.75
CA ASP A 93 -16.02 -5.54 12.56
C ASP A 93 -14.56 -5.16 12.33
N VAL A 94 -14.34 -4.02 11.68
CA VAL A 94 -13.01 -3.57 11.31
C VAL A 94 -12.50 -2.62 12.39
N ASP A 95 -11.57 -3.11 13.19
CA ASP A 95 -10.90 -2.33 14.23
C ASP A 95 -10.21 -1.09 13.63
N GLU A 96 -10.50 0.10 14.16
CA GLU A 96 -9.86 1.37 13.78
C GLU A 96 -8.33 1.30 13.84
N ARG A 97 -7.76 0.53 14.77
CA ARG A 97 -6.30 0.33 14.87
C ARG A 97 -5.72 -0.29 13.61
N PHE A 98 -6.48 -1.14 12.92
CA PHE A 98 -6.06 -1.71 11.64
C PHE A 98 -6.12 -0.68 10.52
N LEU A 99 -7.14 0.17 10.51
CA LEU A 99 -7.25 1.24 9.52
C LEU A 99 -6.09 2.23 9.66
N ASP A 100 -5.77 2.62 10.90
CA ASP A 100 -4.60 3.44 11.23
C ASP A 100 -3.30 2.78 10.76
N ALA A 101 -3.07 1.53 11.16
CA ALA A 101 -1.85 0.80 10.78
C ALA A 101 -1.72 0.63 9.26
N SER A 102 -2.84 0.42 8.56
CA SER A 102 -2.84 0.27 7.10
C SER A 102 -2.45 1.57 6.39
N LEU A 103 -2.94 2.72 6.89
CA LEU A 103 -2.57 4.03 6.34
C LEU A 103 -1.11 4.35 6.64
N GLU A 104 -0.65 4.16 7.88
CA GLU A 104 0.75 4.38 8.27
C GLU A 104 1.71 3.52 7.44
N LEU A 105 1.36 2.26 7.21
CA LEU A 105 2.13 1.35 6.36
C LEU A 105 2.26 1.89 4.93
N ALA A 106 1.16 2.37 4.35
CA ALA A 106 1.16 2.96 3.02
C ALA A 106 1.99 4.25 2.93
N GLU A 107 1.89 5.13 3.95
CA GLU A 107 2.72 6.33 4.04
C GLU A 107 4.21 6.01 4.12
N ARG A 108 4.61 5.05 4.96
CA ARG A 108 6.00 4.59 5.08
C ARG A 108 6.55 4.09 3.73
N ILE A 109 5.75 3.32 2.99
CA ILE A 109 6.11 2.83 1.66
C ILE A 109 6.18 3.99 0.66
N TYR A 110 5.23 4.93 0.69
CA TYR A 110 5.27 6.13 -0.16
C TYR A 110 6.53 6.96 0.08
N PHE A 111 6.89 7.27 1.34
CA PHE A 111 8.07 8.05 1.66
C PHE A 111 9.37 7.34 1.27
N TRP A 112 9.42 6.02 1.42
CA TRP A 112 10.51 5.22 0.88
C TRP A 112 10.63 5.38 -0.64
N ALA A 113 9.51 5.27 -1.36
CA ALA A 113 9.50 5.38 -2.82
C ALA A 113 9.89 6.78 -3.30
N GLU A 114 9.42 7.80 -2.59
CA GLU A 114 9.80 9.19 -2.83
C GLU A 114 11.30 9.41 -2.63
N SER A 115 11.88 8.87 -1.54
CA SER A 115 13.33 8.94 -1.28
C SER A 115 14.14 8.26 -2.38
N LEU A 116 13.73 7.07 -2.82
CA LEU A 116 14.48 6.27 -3.79
C LEU A 116 14.44 6.87 -5.19
N THR A 117 13.27 7.35 -5.60
CA THR A 117 13.08 7.99 -6.92
C THR A 117 13.71 9.37 -7.04
N LYS A 118 13.90 10.11 -5.93
CA LYS A 118 14.65 11.39 -5.91
C LYS A 118 16.17 11.20 -5.93
N LYS A 119 16.68 10.04 -5.49
CA LYS A 119 18.12 9.75 -5.38
C LYS A 119 18.73 9.08 -6.61
N LEU A 120 17.92 8.43 -7.44
CA LEU A 120 18.31 7.71 -8.65
C LEU A 120 17.92 8.48 -9.91
#